data_AF-A0A950RGV9-F1
#
_entry.id   AF-A0A950RGV9-F1
#
_cell.length_a   1.000
_cell.length_b   1.000
_cell.length_c   1.000
_cell.angle_alpha   90.00
_cell.angle_beta   90.00
_cell.angle_gamma   90.00
#
_symmetry.space_group_name_H-M   'P 1'
#
loop_
_entity.id
_entity.type
_entity.pdbx_description
1 polymer ?
#
loop_
_entity_poly.entity_id
_entity_poly.type
_entity_poly.pdbx_seq_one_letter_code
_entity_poly.pdbx_strand_id
1 'polypeptide(L)'
;HERYDGQGYPEGLQGETIPIASRIVCVVDAYNAMMTKRSYKEAYEEPRARQELIQNAGSQFDPQVIEALLAVLEHDLPLGQSLEPDPWNLLGGLLGPESFQRLVQAHSQKSRQADS
;
A
#
# COMPACT_ATOMS: atom_id res chain seq x y z
N HIS A 1 -11.01 7.66 7.57
CA HIS A 1 -9.99 8.64 7.16
C HIS A 1 -9.31 9.20 8.40
N GLU A 2 -8.79 8.33 9.28
CA GLU A 2 -8.04 8.80 10.44
C GLU A 2 -6.76 9.51 9.98
N ARG A 3 -6.35 10.54 10.74
CA ARG A 3 -5.13 11.31 10.50
C ARG A 3 -4.22 11.12 11.70
N TYR A 4 -2.91 11.09 11.46
CA TYR A 4 -1.94 10.85 12.52
C TYR A 4 -2.00 11.87 13.67
N ASP A 5 -2.40 13.11 13.39
CA ASP A 5 -2.63 14.20 14.34
C ASP A 5 -3.96 14.12 15.12
N GLY A 6 -4.82 13.14 14.85
CA GLY A 6 -6.13 13.02 15.49
C GLY A 6 -7.22 13.91 14.88
N GLN A 7 -6.93 14.67 13.82
CA GLN A 7 -7.93 15.50 13.13
C GLN A 7 -8.75 14.74 12.08
N GLY A 8 -8.64 13.41 12.07
CA GLY A 8 -9.34 12.51 11.17
C GLY A 8 -10.69 12.05 11.71
N TYR A 9 -11.31 11.11 10.99
CA TYR A 9 -12.63 10.57 11.31
C TYR A 9 -12.75 9.09 10.88
N PRO A 10 -13.69 8.31 11.44
CA PRO A 10 -14.80 8.71 12.32
C PRO A 10 -14.48 8.82 13.82
N GLU A 11 -13.43 8.17 14.31
CA GLU A 11 -13.16 8.04 15.74
C GLU A 11 -12.20 9.11 16.27
N GLY A 12 -11.45 9.78 15.39
CA GLY A 12 -10.49 10.82 15.79
C GLY A 12 -9.28 10.23 16.51
N LEU A 13 -8.88 9.03 16.10
CA LEU A 13 -7.73 8.34 16.69
C LEU A 13 -6.44 9.09 16.33
N GLN A 14 -5.49 9.12 17.27
CA GLN A 14 -4.24 9.87 17.13
C GLN A 14 -3.02 8.95 17.25
N GLY A 15 -2.02 9.19 16.40
CA GLY A 15 -0.72 8.51 16.46
C GLY A 15 -0.85 7.00 16.36
N GLU A 16 -0.20 6.30 17.29
CA GLU A 16 -0.12 4.84 17.30
C GLU A 16 -1.40 4.14 17.78
N THR A 17 -2.39 4.90 18.27
CA THR A 17 -3.72 4.34 18.56
C THR A 17 -4.46 3.95 17.27
N ILE A 18 -4.06 4.53 16.13
CA ILE A 18 -4.51 4.11 14.82
C ILE A 18 -3.83 2.76 14.48
N PRO A 19 -4.59 1.72 14.10
CA PRO A 19 -4.01 0.43 13.70
C PRO A 19 -2.93 0.60 12.63
N ILE A 20 -1.80 -0.10 12.77
CA ILE A 20 -0.65 0.03 11.86
C ILE A 20 -1.04 -0.22 10.39
N ALA A 21 -1.94 -1.17 10.13
CA ALA A 21 -2.45 -1.43 8.79
C ALA A 21 -3.15 -0.20 8.19
N SER A 22 -3.93 0.53 8.98
CA SER A 22 -4.59 1.77 8.54
C SER A 22 -3.58 2.89 8.26
N ARG A 23 -2.54 3.02 9.10
CA ARG A 23 -1.45 3.98 8.88
C ARG A 23 -0.69 3.69 7.57
N ILE A 24 -0.40 2.42 7.29
CA ILE A 24 0.23 1.97 6.04
C ILE A 24 -0.66 2.26 4.82
N VAL A 25 -1.92 1.83 4.86
CA VAL A 25 -2.86 2.02 3.74
C VAL A 25 -3.03 3.50 3.42
N CYS A 26 -3.12 4.36 4.44
CA CYS A 26 -3.26 5.81 4.25
C CYS A 26 -2.10 6.42 3.46
N VAL A 27 -0.86 6.07 3.80
CA VAL A 27 0.34 6.57 3.10
C VAL A 27 0.42 6.03 1.67
N VAL A 28 0.18 4.72 1.49
CA VAL A 28 0.24 4.07 0.18
C VAL A 28 -0.84 4.59 -0.77
N ASP A 29 -2.08 4.77 -0.28
CA ASP A 29 -3.17 5.31 -1.10
C ASP A 29 -2.90 6.75 -1.53
N ALA A 30 -2.38 7.59 -0.62
CA ALA A 30 -1.96 8.95 -0.94
C ALA A 30 -0.85 8.98 -2.00
N TYR A 31 0.20 8.16 -1.84
CA TYR A 31 1.28 8.05 -2.82
C TYR A 31 0.76 7.61 -4.19
N ASN A 32 -0.03 6.54 -4.24
CA ASN A 32 -0.62 6.02 -5.47
C ASN A 32 -1.53 7.07 -6.16
N ALA A 33 -2.32 7.81 -5.37
CA ALA A 33 -3.17 8.88 -5.87
C ALA A 33 -2.38 10.04 -6.49
N MET A 34 -1.16 10.32 -5.99
CA MET A 34 -0.26 11.32 -6.58
C MET A 34 0.41 10.82 -7.86
N MET A 35 0.81 9.54 -7.89
CA MET A 35 1.52 8.93 -9.02
C MET A 35 0.60 8.54 -10.19
N THR A 36 -0.70 8.45 -9.95
CA THR A 36 -1.67 8.04 -10.98
C THR A 36 -2.27 9.25 -11.70
N LYS A 37 -2.21 9.24 -13.05
CA LYS A 37 -2.94 10.20 -13.87
C LYS A 37 -4.45 10.00 -13.72
N ARG A 38 -5.19 11.08 -13.46
CA ARG A 38 -6.66 11.09 -13.40
C ARG A 38 -7.20 12.08 -14.43
N SER A 39 -8.47 11.95 -14.78
CA SER A 39 -9.14 12.80 -15.79
C SER A 39 -9.07 14.30 -15.49
N TYR A 40 -8.85 14.68 -14.23
CA TYR A 40 -8.76 16.07 -13.77
C TYR A 40 -7.38 16.48 -13.26
N LYS A 41 -6.37 15.59 -13.30
CA LYS A 41 -5.05 15.85 -12.73
C LYS A 41 -3.98 14.99 -13.39
N GLU A 42 -2.91 15.61 -13.86
CA GLU A 42 -1.72 14.88 -14.27
C GLU A 42 -1.02 14.23 -13.06
N ALA A 43 -0.35 13.11 -13.31
CA ALA A 43 0.47 12.46 -12.29
C ALA A 43 1.58 13.41 -11.80
N TYR A 44 1.93 13.33 -10.53
CA TYR A 44 3.13 13.96 -10.01
C TYR A 44 4.37 13.21 -10.49
N GLU A 45 5.47 13.94 -10.66
CA GLU A 45 6.79 13.31 -10.69
C GLU A 45 7.09 12.73 -9.30
N GLU A 46 7.79 11.60 -9.28
CA GLU A 46 8.07 10.87 -8.04
C GLU A 46 8.72 11.74 -6.94
N PRO A 47 9.73 12.59 -7.21
CA PRO A 47 10.32 13.45 -6.17
C PRO A 47 9.30 14.38 -5.52
N ARG A 48 8.33 14.87 -6.30
CA ARG A 48 7.24 15.72 -5.80
C ARG A 48 6.28 14.95 -4.90
N ALA A 49 5.94 13.71 -5.26
CA ALA A 49 5.09 12.85 -4.43
C ALA A 49 5.77 12.51 -3.09
N ARG A 50 7.08 12.19 -3.12
CA ARG A 50 7.89 11.97 -1.91
C ARG A 50 7.91 13.21 -1.02
N GLN A 51 8.13 14.39 -1.59
CA GLN A 51 8.15 15.65 -0.85
C GLN A 51 6.81 15.96 -0.18
N GLU A 52 5.69 15.73 -0.86
CA GLU A 52 4.35 15.95 -0.30
C GLU A 52 4.09 15.05 0.92
N LEU A 53 4.51 13.78 0.88
CA LEU A 53 4.41 12.89 2.04
C LEU A 53 5.21 13.43 3.23
N ILE A 54 6.48 13.80 3.00
CA ILE A 54 7.37 14.32 4.04
C ILE A 54 6.79 15.59 4.68
N GLN A 55 6.24 16.50 3.88
CA GLN A 55 5.62 17.74 4.39
C GLN A 55 4.42 17.49 5.31
N ASN A 56 3.73 16.35 5.13
CA ASN A 56 2.56 15.97 5.91
C ASN A 56 2.86 14.89 6.97
N ALA A 57 4.14 14.61 7.23
CA ALA A 57 4.56 13.69 8.27
C ALA A 57 4.23 14.23 9.66
N GLY A 58 3.71 13.38 10.55
CA GLY A 58 3.31 13.74 11.91
C GLY A 58 1.96 14.47 11.99
N SER A 59 1.44 14.98 10.87
CA SER A 59 0.10 15.55 10.78
C SER A 59 -0.88 14.56 10.15
N GLN A 60 -0.86 14.42 8.83
CA GLN A 60 -1.74 13.49 8.13
C GLN A 60 -1.24 12.06 8.23
N PHE A 61 0.08 11.89 8.17
CA PHE A 61 0.71 10.59 7.98
C PHE A 61 1.64 10.25 9.13
N ASP A 62 1.78 8.96 9.37
CA ASP A 62 2.78 8.44 10.30
C ASP A 62 4.20 8.61 9.73
N PRO A 63 5.10 9.32 10.42
CA PRO A 63 6.49 9.48 9.99
C PRO A 63 7.23 8.14 9.76
N GLN A 64 6.99 7.12 10.59
CA GLN A 64 7.67 5.83 10.48
C GLN A 64 7.27 5.07 9.21
N VAL A 65 5.99 5.18 8.83
CA VAL A 65 5.48 4.58 7.59
C VAL A 65 6.02 5.30 6.36
N ILE A 66 6.13 6.63 6.41
CA ILE A 66 6.76 7.41 5.32
C ILE A 66 8.21 6.98 5.15
N GLU A 67 8.98 6.91 6.23
CA GLU A 67 10.38 6.46 6.20
C GLU A 67 10.51 5.07 5.57
N ALA A 68 9.66 4.12 5.98
CA ALA A 68 9.63 2.77 5.40
C ALA A 68 9.29 2.79 3.91
N LEU A 69 8.30 3.58 3.48
CA LEU A 69 7.95 3.70 2.06
C LEU A 69 9.10 4.29 1.25
N LEU A 70 9.76 5.35 1.74
CA LEU A 70 10.88 5.98 1.05
C LEU A 70 12.05 5.01 0.90
N ALA A 71 12.37 4.24 1.94
CA ALA A 71 13.38 3.18 1.85
C ALA A 71 13.03 2.13 0.78
N VAL A 72 11.75 1.72 0.68
CA VAL A 72 11.26 0.80 -0.35
C VAL A 72 11.30 1.39 -1.75
N LEU A 73 11.16 2.72 -1.90
CA LEU A 73 11.24 3.40 -3.20
C LEU A 73 12.69 3.74 -3.62
N GLU A 74 13.61 3.86 -2.65
CA GLU A 74 15.04 4.09 -2.90
C GLU A 74 15.78 2.82 -3.26
N HIS A 75 15.31 1.69 -2.73
CA HIS A 75 15.80 0.37 -3.11
C HIS A 75 14.85 -0.26 -4.13
N ASP A 76 15.37 -0.74 -5.26
CA ASP A 76 14.70 -1.83 -6.01
C ASP A 76 14.70 -3.08 -5.12
N LEU A 77 13.94 -3.07 -4.00
CA LEU A 77 13.72 -4.28 -3.23
C LEU A 77 13.05 -5.24 -4.20
N PRO A 78 13.71 -6.34 -4.59
CA PRO A 78 13.11 -7.28 -5.49
C PRO A 78 11.87 -7.81 -4.78
N LEU A 79 10.68 -7.41 -5.24
CA LEU A 79 9.37 -7.92 -4.82
C LEU A 79 9.19 -9.42 -5.17
N GLY A 80 10.30 -10.16 -5.28
CA GLY A 80 10.40 -11.53 -5.73
C GLY A 80 11.73 -12.20 -5.37
N GLN A 81 12.51 -11.70 -4.39
CA GLN A 81 13.38 -12.63 -3.69
C GLN A 81 12.54 -13.33 -2.63
N SER A 82 12.08 -14.53 -3.01
CA SER A 82 11.56 -15.55 -2.11
C SER A 82 12.33 -15.48 -0.80
N LEU A 83 11.64 -15.26 0.31
CA LEU A 83 12.21 -15.53 1.62
C LEU A 83 12.46 -17.03 1.66
N GLU A 84 13.59 -17.50 1.13
CA GLU A 84 13.92 -18.91 1.21
C GLU A 84 14.33 -19.26 2.64
N PRO A 85 13.74 -20.32 3.24
CA PRO A 85 12.74 -21.20 2.61
C PRO A 85 11.35 -20.58 2.54
N ASP A 86 10.75 -20.59 1.33
CA ASP A 86 9.39 -20.10 1.10
C ASP A 86 8.46 -20.83 2.11
N PRO A 87 7.75 -20.12 3.01
CA PRO A 87 6.83 -20.77 3.94
C PRO A 87 5.75 -21.59 3.22
N TRP A 88 5.47 -21.27 1.95
CA TRP A 88 4.60 -22.07 1.09
C TRP A 88 5.27 -23.36 0.59
N ASN A 89 6.59 -23.40 0.39
CA ASN A 89 7.31 -24.66 0.15
C ASN A 89 7.26 -25.59 1.36
N LEU A 90 7.28 -25.05 2.58
CA LEU A 90 7.17 -25.82 3.82
C LEU A 90 5.74 -26.36 4.07
N LEU A 91 4.72 -25.68 3.54
CA LEU A 91 3.30 -26.04 3.72
C LEU A 91 2.68 -26.77 2.51
N GLY A 92 3.34 -26.83 1.35
CA GLY A 92 2.63 -26.82 0.07
C GLY A 92 3.08 -27.79 -1.03
N GLY A 93 3.51 -29.01 -0.70
CA GLY A 93 3.65 -30.09 -1.70
C GLY A 93 2.35 -30.47 -2.45
N LEU A 94 1.23 -29.78 -2.21
CA LEU A 94 -0.09 -30.11 -2.76
C LEU A 94 -0.70 -29.03 -3.69
N LEU A 95 -0.20 -27.80 -3.66
CA LEU A 95 -0.71 -26.71 -4.51
C LEU A 95 0.47 -25.88 -5.01
N GLY A 96 1.08 -26.35 -6.09
CA GLY A 96 2.23 -25.70 -6.71
C GLY A 96 1.95 -24.25 -7.16
N PRO A 97 3.00 -23.52 -7.59
CA PRO A 97 3.00 -22.07 -7.81
C PRO A 97 1.92 -21.55 -8.77
N GLU A 98 1.39 -22.40 -9.66
CA GLU A 98 0.31 -22.01 -10.57
C GLU A 98 -1.08 -21.90 -9.92
N SER A 99 -1.25 -22.42 -8.71
CA SER A 99 -2.54 -22.42 -8.00
C SER A 99 -2.89 -21.02 -7.51
N PHE A 100 -1.89 -20.27 -7.04
CA PHE A 100 -2.06 -18.91 -6.56
C PHE A 100 -2.41 -17.95 -7.69
N GLN A 101 -1.71 -18.05 -8.84
CA GLN A 101 -2.01 -17.23 -10.00
C GLN A 101 -3.42 -17.48 -10.54
N ARG A 102 -3.89 -18.74 -10.52
CA ARG A 102 -5.28 -19.07 -10.87
C ARG A 102 -6.30 -18.46 -9.89
N LEU A 103 -6.01 -18.43 -8.60
CA LEU A 103 -6.87 -17.82 -7.57
C LEU A 103 -7.00 -16.31 -7.74
N VAL A 104 -5.89 -15.64 -8.05
CA VAL A 104 -5.85 -14.19 -8.31
C VAL A 104 -6.57 -13.85 -9.62
N GLN A 105 -6.36 -14.64 -10.68
CA GLN A 105 -7.07 -14.45 -11.96
C GLN A 105 -8.57 -14.74 -11.85
N ALA A 106 -8.98 -15.74 -11.07
CA ALA A 106 -10.39 -16.07 -10.84
C ALA A 106 -11.14 -14.95 -10.11
N HIS A 107 -10.49 -14.25 -9.17
CA HIS A 107 -11.09 -13.09 -8.50
C HIS A 107 -11.20 -11.85 -9.40
N SER A 108 -10.34 -11.72 -10.41
CA SER A 108 -10.37 -10.62 -11.39
C SER A 108 -11.49 -10.76 -12.43
N GLN A 109 -11.92 -11.99 -12.75
CA GLN A 109 -13.00 -12.21 -13.72
C GLN A 109 -14.41 -12.13 -13.11
N LYS A 110 -14.59 -12.49 -11.84
CA LYS A 110 -15.91 -12.44 -11.17
C LYS A 110 -16.45 -11.03 -10.98
N SER A 111 -15.59 -10.01 -10.95
CA SER A 111 -15.97 -8.61 -10.77
C SER A 111 -16.39 -7.90 -12.07
N ARG A 112 -16.24 -8.51 -13.26
CA ARG A 112 -16.73 -7.95 -14.53
C ARG A 112 -18.10 -8.46 -14.96
N GLN A 113 -18.61 -9.51 -14.33
CA GLN A 113 -19.87 -10.17 -14.71
C GLN A 113 -21.05 -9.84 -13.79
N ALA A 114 -20.83 -9.00 -12.77
CA ALA A 114 -21.87 -8.55 -11.84
C ALA A 114 -22.50 -7.19 -12.23
N ASP A 115 -21.96 -6.48 -13.22
CA ASP A 115 -22.45 -5.18 -13.72
C ASP A 115 -23.10 -5.29 -15.13
N SER A 116 -23.74 -6.42 -15.45
CA SER A 116 -24.49 -6.65 -16.72
C SER A 116 -25.91 -7.09 -16.45
#